data_AF-A0A970MNV6-F1
#
_entry.id   AF-A0A970MNV6-F1
#
_cell.length_a   1.000
_cell.length_b   1.000
_cell.length_c   1.000
_cell.angle_alpha   90.00
_cell.angle_beta   90.00
_cell.angle_gamma   90.00
#
_symmetry.space_group_name_H-M   'P 1'
#
loop_
_entity.id
_entity.type
_entity.pdbx_description
1 polymer ?
#
loop_
_entity_poly.entity_id
_entity_poly.type
_entity_poly.pdbx_seq_one_letter_code
_entity_poly.pdbx_strand_id
1 'polypeptide(L)'
;MTASGSTKGYRIYSQFVLIGAALGLYYGLFYQPTQTAPDFGMALILSLLAGLLTVVIRSWKKKRTFQALLFEFLKMFVMFAAFLIGLELRKVIYGLWGKTTVVIFTTTLGGLIGLLAALRKKEQPTEPKDNQRKKRE
;
A
#
# COMPACT_ATOMS: atom_id res chain seq x y z
N MET A 1 -37.70 7.32 9.06
CA MET A 1 -36.42 7.75 9.68
C MET A 1 -35.29 6.96 9.04
N THR A 2 -34.33 7.68 8.47
CA THR A 2 -33.27 7.21 7.56
C THR A 2 -32.00 6.78 8.29
N ALA A 3 -31.52 5.56 8.08
CA ALA A 3 -30.18 5.12 8.50
C ALA A 3 -29.59 4.09 7.53
N SER A 4 -29.14 4.51 6.34
CA SER A 4 -28.46 3.64 5.36
C SER A 4 -27.14 4.25 4.83
N GLY A 5 -26.55 5.17 5.60
CA GLY A 5 -25.37 5.93 5.19
C GLY A 5 -24.01 5.41 5.68
N SER A 6 -23.96 4.65 6.79
CA SER A 6 -22.67 4.33 7.46
C SER A 6 -22.01 3.04 6.97
N THR A 7 -22.77 2.04 6.50
CA THR A 7 -22.26 0.70 6.17
C THR A 7 -21.36 0.65 4.94
N LYS A 8 -21.54 1.56 3.97
CA LYS A 8 -20.67 1.63 2.77
C LYS A 8 -19.25 2.08 3.08
N GLY A 9 -19.08 3.01 4.03
CA GLY A 9 -17.77 3.52 4.42
C GLY A 9 -16.89 2.42 5.01
N TYR A 10 -17.37 1.76 6.07
CA TYR A 10 -16.65 0.69 6.77
C TYR A 10 -16.24 -0.46 5.85
N ARG A 11 -17.10 -0.84 4.89
CA ARG A 11 -16.81 -1.89 3.90
C ARG A 11 -15.58 -1.60 3.04
N ILE A 12 -15.38 -0.33 2.67
CA ILE A 12 -14.24 0.08 1.84
C ILE A 12 -12.95 0.04 2.67
N TYR A 13 -12.97 0.49 3.93
CA TYR A 13 -11.78 0.41 4.81
C TYR A 13 -11.38 -1.03 5.10
N SER A 14 -12.35 -1.87 5.46
CA SER A 14 -12.09 -3.29 5.72
C SER A 14 -11.52 -3.97 4.47
N GLN A 15 -11.97 -3.62 3.27
CA GLN A 15 -11.45 -4.19 2.04
C GLN A 15 -9.95 -3.91 1.85
N PHE A 16 -9.49 -2.67 2.05
CA PHE A 16 -8.07 -2.35 1.92
C PHE A 16 -7.22 -3.02 3.00
N VAL A 17 -7.69 -3.05 4.25
CA VAL A 17 -7.00 -3.72 5.36
C VAL A 17 -6.90 -5.23 5.09
N LEU A 18 -7.99 -5.87 4.67
CA LEU A 18 -8.01 -7.30 4.37
C LEU A 18 -7.15 -7.65 3.16
N ILE A 19 -7.16 -6.83 2.10
CA ILE A 19 -6.27 -7.02 0.94
C ILE A 19 -4.80 -6.90 1.38
N GLY A 20 -4.47 -5.87 2.15
CA GLY A 20 -3.13 -5.67 2.68
C GLY A 20 -2.68 -6.84 3.56
N ALA A 21 -3.52 -7.28 4.49
CA ALA A 21 -3.24 -8.41 5.36
C ALA A 21 -3.09 -9.72 4.57
N ALA A 22 -3.95 -9.97 3.56
CA ALA A 22 -3.85 -11.15 2.70
C ALA A 22 -2.55 -11.16 1.88
N LEU A 23 -2.14 -10.01 1.33
CA LEU A 23 -0.84 -9.87 0.66
C LEU A 23 0.30 -10.14 1.64
N GLY A 24 0.24 -9.55 2.83
CA GLY A 24 1.22 -9.77 3.89
C GLY A 24 1.34 -11.24 4.29
N LEU A 25 0.19 -11.91 4.46
CA LEU A 25 0.10 -13.33 4.76
C LEU A 25 0.71 -14.18 3.65
N TYR A 26 0.41 -13.86 2.38
CA TYR A 26 0.99 -14.53 1.22
C TYR A 26 2.53 -14.43 1.22
N TYR A 27 3.06 -13.22 1.40
CA TYR A 27 4.51 -13.01 1.45
C TYR A 27 5.17 -13.65 2.68
N GLY A 28 4.42 -13.97 3.74
CA GLY A 28 4.93 -14.68 4.92
C GLY A 28 4.89 -16.20 4.77
N LEU A 29 3.73 -16.75 4.39
CA LEU A 29 3.52 -18.21 4.30
C LEU A 29 4.41 -18.87 3.24
N PHE A 30 4.52 -18.21 2.08
CA PHE A 30 5.31 -18.67 0.94
C PHE A 30 6.75 -18.16 0.97
N TYR A 31 7.17 -17.51 2.05
CA TYR A 31 8.57 -17.12 2.18
C TYR A 31 9.46 -18.36 2.27
N GLN A 32 10.44 -18.41 1.38
CA GLN A 32 11.53 -19.37 1.40
C GLN A 32 12.83 -18.62 1.74
N PRO A 33 13.55 -19.04 2.79
CA PRO A 33 14.81 -18.40 3.15
C PRO A 33 15.83 -18.63 2.03
N THR A 34 16.24 -17.56 1.37
CA THR A 34 17.38 -17.56 0.47
C THR A 34 18.64 -17.33 1.30
N GLN A 35 19.78 -17.92 0.90
CA GLN A 35 21.06 -17.67 1.57
C GLN A 35 21.62 -16.26 1.30
N THR A 36 20.89 -15.43 0.56
CA THR A 36 21.25 -14.05 0.28
C THR A 36 20.95 -13.14 1.47
N ALA A 37 21.93 -12.30 1.80
CA ALA A 37 21.77 -11.28 2.83
C ALA A 37 20.59 -10.32 2.54
N PRO A 38 20.05 -9.66 3.56
CA PRO A 38 19.10 -8.56 3.36
C PRO A 38 19.74 -7.44 2.54
N ASP A 39 19.09 -7.07 1.43
CA ASP A 39 19.54 -5.98 0.56
C ASP A 39 18.63 -4.76 0.71
N PHE A 40 18.89 -4.00 1.77
CA PHE A 40 18.16 -2.76 2.04
C PHE A 40 18.47 -1.66 1.03
N GLY A 41 19.64 -1.71 0.36
CA GLY A 41 20.00 -0.77 -0.69
C GLY A 41 19.07 -0.90 -1.90
N MET A 42 18.87 -2.14 -2.35
CA MET A 42 17.94 -2.42 -3.44
C MET A 42 16.49 -2.08 -3.08
N ALA A 43 16.06 -2.36 -1.84
CA ALA A 43 14.75 -1.96 -1.34
C ALA A 43 14.54 -0.44 -1.40
N LEU A 44 15.55 0.35 -1.03
CA LEU A 44 15.51 1.81 -1.13
C LEU A 44 15.45 2.29 -2.59
N ILE A 45 16.29 1.75 -3.48
CA ILE A 45 16.29 2.10 -4.91
C ILE A 45 14.93 1.80 -5.54
N LEU A 46 14.38 0.61 -5.29
CA LEU A 46 13.06 0.20 -5.77
C LEU A 46 11.96 1.11 -5.23
N SER A 47 12.02 1.49 -3.96
CA SER A 47 11.03 2.40 -3.37
C SER A 47 11.06 3.79 -4.00
N LEU A 48 12.26 4.28 -4.34
CA LEU A 48 12.49 5.54 -5.03
C LEU A 48 11.89 5.50 -6.43
N LEU A 49 12.20 4.45 -7.20
CA LEU A 49 11.63 4.24 -8.53
C LEU A 49 10.10 4.11 -8.50
N ALA A 50 9.55 3.33 -7.56
CA ALA A 50 8.10 3.16 -7.40
C ALA A 50 7.39 4.47 -7.05
N GLY A 51 7.96 5.25 -6.14
CA GLY A 51 7.46 6.58 -5.80
C GLY A 51 7.44 7.51 -7.03
N LEU A 52 8.54 7.52 -7.79
CA LEU A 52 8.72 8.38 -8.95
C LEU A 52 7.72 8.02 -10.06
N LEU A 53 7.63 6.72 -10.40
CA LEU A 53 6.66 6.21 -11.38
C LEU A 53 5.22 6.54 -10.98
N THR A 54 4.88 6.35 -9.71
CA THR A 54 3.51 6.61 -9.22
C THR A 54 3.14 8.09 -9.38
N VAL A 55 4.07 8.99 -9.06
CA VAL A 55 3.86 10.43 -9.22
C VAL A 55 3.79 10.81 -10.68
N VAL A 56 4.65 10.27 -11.54
CA VAL A 56 4.63 10.52 -13.00
C VAL A 56 3.28 10.12 -13.60
N ILE A 57 2.83 8.89 -13.34
CA ILE A 57 1.53 8.37 -13.83
C ILE A 57 0.38 9.25 -13.35
N ARG A 58 0.42 9.68 -12.09
CA ARG A 58 -0.64 10.48 -11.47
C ARG A 58 -0.65 11.94 -11.92
N SER A 59 0.53 12.48 -12.21
CA SER A 59 0.73 13.87 -12.64
C SER A 59 0.50 14.06 -14.13
N TRP A 60 0.69 13.03 -14.95
CA TRP A 60 0.37 13.08 -16.37
C TRP A 60 -1.09 13.44 -16.68
N LYS A 61 -2.02 13.19 -15.76
CA LYS A 61 -3.43 13.56 -15.93
C LYS A 61 -3.82 14.92 -15.33
N LYS A 62 -2.95 15.57 -14.55
CA LYS A 62 -3.31 16.80 -13.81
C LYS A 62 -2.12 17.76 -13.73
N LYS A 63 -2.29 19.01 -14.19
CA LYS A 63 -1.31 20.08 -13.98
C LYS A 63 -1.29 20.44 -12.49
N ARG A 64 -0.27 19.97 -11.75
CA ARG A 64 -0.04 20.25 -10.33
C ARG A 64 1.24 21.05 -10.13
N THR A 65 1.29 21.86 -9.09
CA THR A 65 2.49 22.62 -8.68
C THR A 65 3.61 21.66 -8.25
N PHE A 66 4.86 21.98 -8.60
CA PHE A 66 6.04 21.14 -8.30
C PHE A 66 6.16 20.77 -6.82
N GLN A 67 5.90 21.72 -5.90
CA GLN A 67 5.90 21.45 -4.46
C GLN A 67 4.89 20.35 -4.06
N ALA A 68 3.68 20.39 -4.62
CA ALA A 68 2.67 19.37 -4.35
C ALA A 68 3.10 17.99 -4.88
N LEU A 69 3.78 17.95 -6.04
CA LEU A 69 4.34 16.72 -6.61
C LEU A 69 5.45 16.16 -5.73
N LEU A 70 6.33 17.01 -5.20
CA LEU A 70 7.42 16.58 -4.33
C LEU A 70 6.92 16.02 -3.00
N PHE A 71 5.93 16.67 -2.37
CA PHE A 71 5.30 16.13 -1.16
C PHE A 71 4.57 14.82 -1.42
N GLU A 72 3.86 14.71 -2.54
CA GLU A 72 3.19 13.48 -2.95
C GLU A 72 4.19 12.36 -3.22
N PHE A 73 5.30 12.67 -3.89
CA PHE A 73 6.43 11.77 -4.09
C PHE A 73 6.97 11.27 -2.77
N LEU A 74 7.35 12.18 -1.86
CA LEU A 74 7.91 11.81 -0.58
C LEU A 74 6.96 10.93 0.23
N LYS A 75 5.65 11.27 0.22
CA LYS A 75 4.60 10.51 0.89
C LYS A 75 4.41 9.10 0.30
N MET A 76 4.68 8.91 -1.00
CA MET A 76 4.63 7.59 -1.67
C MET A 76 5.93 6.81 -1.48
N PHE A 77 7.07 7.48 -1.62
CA PHE A 77 8.40 6.94 -1.36
C PHE A 77 8.48 6.35 0.04
N VAL A 78 8.09 7.09 1.07
CA VAL A 78 8.11 6.60 2.47
C VAL A 78 7.24 5.36 2.65
N MET A 79 6.06 5.28 1.99
CA MET A 79 5.24 4.07 2.07
C MET A 79 5.90 2.87 1.37
N PHE A 80 6.41 3.07 0.14
CA PHE A 80 7.08 1.99 -0.58
C PHE A 80 8.36 1.54 0.13
N ALA A 81 9.11 2.49 0.71
CA ALA A 81 10.31 2.23 1.49
C ALA A 81 9.96 1.41 2.74
N ALA A 82 8.97 1.85 3.53
CA ALA A 82 8.52 1.11 4.70
C ALA A 82 8.06 -0.32 4.34
N PHE A 83 7.35 -0.49 3.23
CA PHE A 83 6.93 -1.80 2.75
C PHE A 83 8.10 -2.69 2.34
N LEU A 84 8.99 -2.19 1.45
CA LEU A 84 10.10 -2.96 0.91
C LEU A 84 11.17 -3.26 1.96
N ILE A 85 11.50 -2.28 2.80
CA ILE A 85 12.41 -2.49 3.94
C ILE A 85 11.80 -3.51 4.91
N GLY A 86 10.50 -3.42 5.20
CA GLY A 86 9.81 -4.42 6.01
C GLY A 86 9.89 -5.81 5.37
N LEU A 87 9.70 -5.91 4.06
CA LEU A 87 9.86 -7.18 3.35
C LEU A 87 11.28 -7.73 3.44
N GLU A 88 12.32 -6.90 3.44
CA GLU A 88 13.70 -7.36 3.64
C GLU A 88 14.00 -7.71 5.10
N LEU A 89 13.39 -6.99 6.05
CA LEU A 89 13.48 -7.29 7.47
C LEU A 89 12.97 -8.69 7.80
N ARG A 90 12.07 -9.25 6.98
CA ARG A 90 11.60 -10.63 7.11
C ARG A 90 12.75 -11.65 7.13
N LYS A 91 13.84 -11.41 6.39
CA LYS A 91 15.01 -12.30 6.35
C LYS A 91 15.71 -12.34 7.72
N VAL A 92 15.86 -11.16 8.33
CA VAL A 92 16.43 -11.01 9.68
C VAL A 92 15.52 -11.67 10.72
N ILE A 93 14.21 -11.43 10.64
CA ILE A 93 13.22 -12.01 11.56
C ILE A 93 13.19 -13.54 11.41
N TYR A 94 13.27 -14.07 10.19
CA TYR A 94 13.32 -15.52 9.95
C TYR A 94 14.51 -16.17 10.64
N GLY A 95 15.70 -15.57 10.51
CA GLY A 95 16.93 -16.10 11.11
C GLY A 95 16.92 -16.10 12.64
N LEU A 96 16.23 -15.13 13.25
CA LEU A 96 16.19 -14.97 14.71
C LEU A 96 15.01 -15.68 15.38
N TRP A 97 13.82 -15.66 14.76
CA TRP A 97 12.55 -16.04 15.39
C TRP A 97 11.73 -17.08 14.58
N GLY A 98 12.27 -17.55 13.45
CA GLY A 98 11.64 -18.59 12.64
C GLY A 98 10.42 -18.14 11.81
N LYS A 99 9.80 -19.12 11.14
CA LYS A 99 8.78 -18.88 10.12
C LYS A 99 7.49 -18.26 10.65
N THR A 100 7.00 -18.72 11.81
CA THR A 100 5.73 -18.25 12.38
C THR A 100 5.77 -16.74 12.66
N THR A 101 6.88 -16.25 13.19
CA THR A 101 7.08 -14.83 13.49
C THR A 101 7.09 -13.98 12.23
N VAL A 102 7.71 -14.48 11.15
CA VAL A 102 7.67 -13.81 9.83
C VAL A 102 6.25 -13.69 9.31
N VAL A 103 5.44 -14.75 9.42
CA VAL A 103 4.04 -14.74 8.96
C VAL A 103 3.23 -13.70 9.70
N ILE A 104 3.35 -13.65 11.03
CA ILE A 104 2.67 -12.64 11.84
C ILE A 104 3.14 -11.25 11.41
N PHE A 105 4.45 -11.03 11.39
CA PHE A 105 5.04 -9.74 11.03
C PHE A 105 4.58 -9.22 9.66
N THR A 106 4.68 -10.04 8.60
CA THR A 106 4.31 -9.62 7.24
C THR A 106 2.81 -9.38 7.12
N THR A 107 1.98 -10.18 7.81
CA THR A 107 0.52 -9.99 7.86
C THR A 107 0.16 -8.67 8.53
N THR A 108 0.76 -8.35 9.69
CA THR A 108 0.52 -7.09 10.40
C THR A 108 1.01 -5.90 9.58
N LEU A 109 2.20 -6.00 8.98
CA LEU A 109 2.77 -4.97 8.11
C LEU A 109 1.86 -4.71 6.90
N GLY A 110 1.39 -5.76 6.23
CA GLY A 110 0.45 -5.65 5.11
C GLY A 110 -0.88 -5.03 5.53
N GLY A 111 -1.44 -5.44 6.67
CA GLY A 111 -2.66 -4.86 7.23
C GLY A 111 -2.53 -3.38 7.56
N LEU A 112 -1.41 -2.96 8.16
CA LEU A 112 -1.11 -1.55 8.46
C LEU A 112 -1.00 -0.71 7.19
N ILE A 113 -0.33 -1.20 6.15
CA ILE A 113 -0.23 -0.49 4.87
C ILE A 113 -1.59 -0.41 4.19
N GLY A 114 -2.38 -1.48 4.25
CA GLY A 114 -3.77 -1.49 3.79
C GLY A 114 -4.62 -0.44 4.52
N LEU A 115 -4.46 -0.31 5.84
CA LEU A 115 -5.13 0.71 6.64
C LEU A 115 -4.71 2.13 6.22
N LEU A 116 -3.40 2.38 6.07
CA LEU A 116 -2.87 3.67 5.62
C LEU A 116 -3.39 4.03 4.21
N ALA A 117 -3.48 3.06 3.31
CA ALA A 117 -4.05 3.25 1.98
C ALA A 117 -5.55 3.60 2.04
N ALA A 118 -6.29 2.95 2.93
CA ALA A 118 -7.71 3.22 3.15
C ALA A 118 -7.95 4.66 3.64
N LEU A 119 -7.14 5.11 4.60
CA LEU A 119 -7.19 6.48 5.14
C LEU A 119 -6.90 7.53 4.06
N ARG A 120 -5.92 7.29 3.18
CA ARG A 120 -5.62 8.21 2.05
C ARG A 120 -6.73 8.29 1.01
N LYS A 121 -7.53 7.23 0.85
CA LYS A 121 -8.66 7.25 -0.09
C LYS A 121 -9.81 8.13 0.40
N LYS A 122 -9.96 8.30 1.73
CA LYS A 122 -10.90 9.24 2.34
C LYS A 122 -10.61 10.70 1.94
N GLU A 123 -9.35 11.05 1.76
CA GLU A 123 -8.89 12.42 1.42
C GLU A 123 -9.09 12.78 -0.06
N GLN A 124 -9.35 11.79 -0.92
CA GLN A 124 -9.64 12.04 -2.34
C GLN A 124 -11.15 12.08 -2.52
N PRO A 125 -11.75 13.23 -2.89
CA PRO A 125 -13.14 13.25 -3.30
C PRO A 125 -13.25 12.31 -4.49
N THR A 126 -13.96 11.20 -4.32
CA THR A 126 -14.44 10.40 -5.44
C THR A 126 -15.24 11.34 -6.32
N GLU A 127 -14.73 11.65 -7.51
CA GLU A 127 -15.57 12.24 -8.54
C GLU A 127 -16.84 11.38 -8.67
N PRO A 128 -18.03 12.01 -8.70
CA PRO A 128 -19.27 11.26 -8.83
C PRO A 128 -19.21 10.49 -10.15
N LYS A 129 -19.38 9.17 -10.08
CA LYS A 129 -19.60 8.31 -11.24
C LYS A 129 -20.99 8.59 -11.83
N ASP A 130 -21.20 9.76 -12.42
CA ASP A 130 -22.48 10.14 -13.06
C ASP A 130 -22.35 10.34 -14.58
N ASN A 131 -21.58 9.49 -15.27
CA ASN A 131 -21.57 9.53 -16.73
C ASN A 131 -21.60 8.15 -17.42
N GLN A 132 -22.08 7.12 -16.72
CA GLN A 132 -22.28 5.79 -17.31
C GLN A 132 -23.76 5.44 -17.57
N ARG A 133 -24.70 6.34 -17.27
CA ARG A 133 -26.14 6.07 -17.48
C ARG A 133 -26.74 6.70 -18.74
N LYS A 134 -26.05 7.62 -19.42
CA LYS A 134 -26.62 8.39 -20.55
C LYS A 134 -26.31 7.88 -21.97
N LYS A 135 -25.72 6.69 -22.11
CA LYS A 135 -25.33 6.12 -23.43
C LYS A 135 -26.08 4.85 -23.82
N ARG A 136 -27.16 4.53 -23.10
CA ARG A 136 -28.03 3.37 -23.36
C ARG A 136 -29.50 3.79 -23.27
N GLU A 137 -29.87 4.83 -24.00
CA GLU A 137 -31.25 5.11 -24.39
C GLU A 137 -31.23 5.53 -25.85
#